data_AF-A0A1Q3W9N0-F1
#
_entry.id   AF-A0A1Q3W9N0-F1
#
_cell.length_a   1.000
_cell.length_b   1.000
_cell.length_c   1.000
_cell.angle_alpha   90.00
_cell.angle_beta   90.00
_cell.angle_gamma   90.00
#
_symmetry.space_group_name_H-M   'P 1'
#
loop_
_entity.id
_entity.type
_entity.pdbx_description
1 polymer ?
#
loop_
_entity_poly.entity_id
_entity_poly.type
_entity_poly.pdbx_seq_one_letter_code
_entity_poly.pdbx_strand_id
1 'polypeptide(L)'
;MKSKNLVSLFVAAIFLVLATTGLLIYFGQGSHIVDHTHAWFGMLFVTAAIFHIVNNWSSLVGYSRNRRTGSLQKELILPILVAIIFAAGIGFDVPVFNKLANAGKNWVRGNKPRPESMPQAKVDSIANAVEVAYASAYSKGDTAALATVMNSKTALLTEAGTLLHGSDVQQNLLKRTTPEVVQTKVTNAEALDDRLIVVRGTLTGATTPSVYTHVLREQDKKWRIVAAQQAYPSVQ
;
A
#
# COMPACT_ATOMS: atom_id res chain seq x y z
N MET A 1 -2.52 39.64 24.76
CA MET A 1 -1.89 40.38 23.65
C MET A 1 -2.69 40.12 22.37
N LYS A 2 -3.11 41.18 21.65
CA LYS A 2 -3.83 41.11 20.37
C LYS A 2 -2.90 40.63 19.25
N SER A 3 -2.41 39.39 19.30
CA SER A 3 -1.58 38.82 18.23
C SER A 3 -2.42 38.27 17.06
N LYS A 4 -3.64 38.82 16.83
CA LYS A 4 -4.56 38.36 15.78
C LYS A 4 -3.86 38.24 14.42
N ASN A 5 -2.99 39.20 14.10
CA ASN A 5 -2.20 39.21 12.88
C ASN A 5 -1.18 38.05 12.83
N LEU A 6 -0.52 37.74 13.96
CA LEU A 6 0.42 36.63 14.06
C LEU A 6 -0.28 35.29 13.88
N VAL A 7 -1.47 35.13 14.48
CA VAL A 7 -2.29 33.91 14.34
C VAL A 7 -2.71 33.71 12.89
N SER A 8 -3.19 34.76 12.23
CA SER A 8 -3.56 34.71 10.81
C SER A 8 -2.35 34.39 9.92
N LEU A 9 -1.19 34.98 10.17
CA LEU A 9 0.05 34.68 9.44
C LEU A 9 0.49 33.23 9.62
N PHE A 10 0.34 32.68 10.84
CA PHE A 10 0.67 31.29 11.11
C PHE A 10 -0.27 30.32 10.39
N VAL A 11 -1.57 30.60 10.40
CA VAL A 11 -2.57 29.83 9.62
C VAL A 11 -2.24 29.88 8.13
N ALA A 12 -1.87 31.06 7.59
CA ALA A 12 -1.50 31.21 6.19
C ALA A 12 -0.24 30.40 5.83
N ALA A 13 0.78 30.41 6.69
CA ALA A 13 2.00 29.63 6.47
C ALA A 13 1.73 28.11 6.48
N ILE A 14 0.95 27.62 7.44
CA ILE A 14 0.55 26.21 7.48
C ILE A 14 -0.28 25.84 6.26
N PHE A 15 -1.25 26.69 5.90
CA PHE A 15 -2.08 26.48 4.72
C PHE A 15 -1.24 26.36 3.44
N LEU A 16 -0.21 27.19 3.28
CA LEU A 16 0.69 27.11 2.13
C LEU A 16 1.38 25.74 2.04
N VAL A 17 1.92 25.24 3.17
CA VAL A 17 2.55 23.91 3.22
C VAL A 17 1.53 22.82 2.89
N LEU A 18 0.33 22.88 3.45
CA LEU A 18 -0.75 21.93 3.17
C LEU A 18 -1.20 21.96 1.71
N ALA A 19 -1.35 23.15 1.11
CA ALA A 19 -1.75 23.31 -0.27
C ALA A 19 -0.69 22.73 -1.21
N THR A 20 0.58 23.06 -1.00
CA THR A 20 1.68 22.53 -1.83
C THR A 20 1.80 21.01 -1.70
N THR A 21 1.83 20.48 -0.47
CA THR A 21 1.93 19.03 -0.25
C THR A 21 0.69 18.29 -0.74
N GLY A 22 -0.52 18.85 -0.55
CA GLY A 22 -1.77 18.30 -1.06
C GLY A 22 -1.81 18.24 -2.58
N LEU A 23 -1.31 19.27 -3.28
CA LEU A 23 -1.16 19.26 -4.74
C LEU A 23 -0.16 18.20 -5.19
N LEU A 24 0.99 18.08 -4.53
CA LEU A 24 1.98 17.03 -4.85
C LEU A 24 1.35 15.63 -4.72
N ILE A 25 0.61 15.37 -3.64
CA ILE A 25 -0.10 14.10 -3.43
C ILE A 25 -1.18 13.88 -4.50
N TYR A 26 -1.98 14.91 -4.79
CA TYR A 26 -3.04 14.88 -5.78
C TYR A 26 -2.51 14.55 -7.19
N PHE A 27 -1.35 15.09 -7.55
CA PHE A 27 -0.67 14.78 -8.81
C PHE A 27 0.17 13.49 -8.77
N GLY A 28 0.15 12.76 -7.66
CA GLY A 28 0.86 11.49 -7.53
C GLY A 28 2.38 11.62 -7.40
N GLN A 29 2.86 12.79 -6.97
CA GLN A 29 4.25 13.09 -6.62
C GLN A 29 4.49 13.04 -5.10
N GLY A 30 3.52 12.53 -4.33
CA GLY A 30 3.68 12.28 -2.89
C GLY A 30 4.74 11.21 -2.63
N SER A 31 5.80 11.59 -1.92
CA SER A 31 6.72 10.65 -1.29
C SER A 31 6.29 10.41 0.17
N HIS A 32 6.86 9.38 0.82
CA HIS A 32 6.63 9.14 2.25
C HIS A 32 6.84 10.42 3.10
N ILE A 33 7.85 11.23 2.77
CA ILE A 33 8.12 12.48 3.47
C ILE A 33 7.00 13.50 3.23
N VAL A 34 6.50 13.61 1.99
CA VAL A 34 5.40 14.53 1.64
C VAL A 34 4.10 14.13 2.34
N ASP A 35 3.77 12.84 2.34
CA ASP A 35 2.56 12.31 2.98
C ASP A 35 2.57 12.58 4.49
N HIS A 36 3.71 12.27 5.15
CA HIS A 36 3.88 12.56 6.58
C HIS A 36 3.86 14.06 6.88
N THR A 37 4.50 14.88 6.04
CA THR A 37 4.47 16.33 6.21
C THR A 37 3.04 16.86 6.10
N HIS A 38 2.27 16.41 5.10
CA HIS A 38 0.88 16.81 4.92
C HIS A 38 0.02 16.42 6.13
N ALA A 39 0.14 15.18 6.61
CA ALA A 39 -0.64 14.71 7.75
C ALA A 39 -0.34 15.50 9.04
N TRP A 40 0.94 15.73 9.35
CA TRP A 40 1.34 16.48 10.54
C TRP A 40 0.99 17.97 10.45
N PHE A 41 1.20 18.60 9.30
CA PHE A 41 0.74 19.97 9.08
C PHE A 41 -0.79 20.07 9.10
N GLY A 42 -1.51 18.99 8.77
CA GLY A 42 -2.97 18.91 8.88
C GLY A 42 -3.42 19.01 10.34
N MET A 43 -2.77 18.26 11.23
CA MET A 43 -3.02 18.34 12.67
C MET A 43 -2.68 19.72 13.25
N LEU A 44 -1.56 20.32 12.81
CA LEU A 44 -1.20 21.69 13.18
C LEU A 44 -2.23 22.70 12.66
N PHE A 45 -2.73 22.52 11.44
CA PHE A 45 -3.74 23.40 10.85
C PHE A 45 -5.04 23.37 11.62
N VAL A 46 -5.54 22.20 12.03
CA VAL A 46 -6.76 22.11 12.86
C VAL A 46 -6.56 22.88 14.17
N THR A 47 -5.42 22.68 14.83
CA THR A 47 -5.09 23.38 16.07
C THR A 47 -5.04 24.91 15.87
N ALA A 48 -4.34 25.35 14.83
CA ALA A 48 -4.23 26.76 14.48
C ALA A 48 -5.58 27.38 14.06
N ALA A 49 -6.42 26.62 13.35
CA ALA A 49 -7.74 27.04 12.90
C ALA A 49 -8.70 27.22 14.08
N ILE A 50 -8.70 26.30 15.06
CA ILE A 50 -9.48 26.47 16.30
C ILE A 50 -9.05 27.75 17.01
N PHE A 51 -7.74 27.95 17.20
CA PHE A 51 -7.24 29.17 17.84
C PHE A 51 -7.61 30.44 17.06
N HIS A 52 -7.54 30.38 15.73
CA HIS A 52 -7.93 31.47 14.85
C HIS A 52 -9.42 31.81 14.96
N ILE A 53 -10.30 30.80 14.99
CA ILE A 53 -11.76 30.97 15.13
C ILE A 53 -12.08 31.60 16.49
N VAL A 54 -11.52 31.08 17.58
CA VAL A 54 -11.76 31.61 18.93
C VAL A 54 -11.30 33.06 19.05
N ASN A 55 -10.11 33.39 18.54
CA ASN A 55 -9.56 34.74 18.62
C ASN A 55 -10.27 35.76 17.69
N ASN A 56 -10.95 35.27 16.65
CA ASN A 56 -11.66 36.10 15.67
C ASN A 56 -13.18 35.89 15.70
N TRP A 57 -13.72 35.33 16.78
CA TRP A 57 -15.14 34.98 16.91
C TRP A 57 -16.08 36.16 16.62
N SER A 58 -15.78 37.34 17.18
CA SER A 58 -16.59 38.54 16.97
C SER A 58 -16.68 38.94 15.48
N SER A 59 -15.59 38.78 14.74
CA SER A 59 -15.55 39.08 13.31
C SER A 59 -16.38 38.05 12.53
N LEU A 60 -16.21 36.76 12.83
CA LEU A 60 -16.97 35.68 12.18
C LEU A 60 -18.48 35.84 12.38
N VAL A 61 -18.94 36.12 13.60
CA VAL A 61 -20.36 36.37 13.88
C VAL A 61 -20.84 37.62 13.14
N GLY A 62 -20.01 38.67 13.07
CA GLY A 62 -20.32 39.89 12.34
C GLY A 62 -20.52 39.70 10.83
N TYR A 63 -19.76 38.80 10.21
CA TYR A 63 -19.96 38.40 8.80
C TYR A 63 -21.09 37.39 8.63
N SER A 64 -21.36 36.58 9.65
CA SER A 64 -22.39 35.53 9.55
C SER A 64 -23.81 36.07 9.67
N ARG A 65 -23.99 37.27 10.25
CA ARG A 65 -25.29 37.82 10.62
C ARG A 65 -25.58 39.12 9.88
N ASN A 66 -26.80 39.27 9.39
CA ASN A 66 -27.27 40.53 8.81
C ASN A 66 -27.49 41.55 9.93
N ARG A 67 -26.85 42.73 9.82
CA ARG A 67 -26.93 43.79 10.83
C ARG A 67 -28.34 44.37 11.03
N ARG A 68 -29.21 44.30 10.02
CA ARG A 68 -30.58 44.85 10.09
C ARG A 68 -31.62 43.85 10.58
N THR A 69 -31.50 42.59 10.19
CA THR A 69 -32.54 41.57 10.46
C THR A 69 -32.11 40.54 11.51
N GLY A 70 -30.83 40.49 11.88
CA GLY A 70 -30.31 39.47 12.79
C GLY A 70 -30.36 38.05 12.22
N SER A 71 -30.72 37.86 10.95
CA SER A 71 -30.73 36.55 10.28
C SER A 71 -29.33 36.15 9.81
N LEU A 72 -29.11 34.85 9.57
CA LEU A 72 -27.89 34.40 8.90
C LEU A 72 -27.81 35.01 7.49
N GLN A 73 -26.60 35.35 7.06
CA GLN A 73 -26.39 35.83 5.69
C GLN A 73 -26.58 34.68 4.71
N LYS A 74 -27.35 34.94 3.64
CA LYS A 74 -27.58 33.96 2.56
C LYS A 74 -26.28 33.51 1.90
N GLU A 75 -25.25 34.35 1.94
CA GLU A 75 -23.90 34.07 1.45
C GLU A 75 -23.23 32.89 2.18
N LEU A 76 -23.65 32.55 3.40
CA LEU A 76 -23.16 31.36 4.11
C LEU A 76 -23.76 30.05 3.58
N ILE A 77 -24.90 30.10 2.89
CA ILE A 77 -25.60 28.90 2.44
C ILE A 77 -24.73 28.14 1.44
N LEU A 78 -24.14 28.84 0.46
CA LEU A 78 -23.32 28.23 -0.57
C LEU A 78 -22.09 27.49 -0.02
N PRO A 79 -21.19 28.11 0.78
CA PRO A 79 -20.02 27.41 1.32
C PRO A 79 -20.40 26.25 2.25
N ILE A 80 -21.48 26.38 3.03
CA ILE A 80 -21.98 25.29 3.88
C ILE A 80 -22.47 24.12 3.02
N LEU A 81 -23.27 24.39 1.99
CA LEU A 81 -23.76 23.36 1.07
C LEU A 81 -22.61 22.65 0.35
N VAL A 82 -21.63 23.40 -0.16
CA VAL A 82 -20.45 22.83 -0.80
C VAL A 82 -19.68 21.93 0.18
N ALA A 83 -19.44 22.40 1.41
CA ALA A 83 -18.75 21.61 2.43
C ALA A 83 -19.51 20.31 2.76
N ILE A 84 -20.83 20.37 2.92
CA ILE A 84 -21.67 19.19 3.19
C ILE A 84 -21.63 18.21 2.02
N ILE A 85 -21.77 18.69 0.78
CA ILE A 85 -21.73 17.85 -0.43
C ILE A 85 -20.39 17.13 -0.55
N PHE A 86 -19.28 17.83 -0.35
CA PHE A 86 -17.95 17.21 -0.40
C PHE A 86 -17.75 16.22 0.76
N ALA A 87 -18.10 16.60 1.99
CA ALA A 87 -17.93 15.73 3.15
C ALA A 87 -18.78 14.45 3.03
N ALA A 88 -20.05 14.56 2.66
CA ALA A 88 -20.93 13.43 2.44
C ALA A 88 -20.48 12.59 1.22
N GLY A 89 -20.14 13.25 0.11
CA GLY A 89 -19.72 12.56 -1.10
C GLY A 89 -18.45 11.74 -0.95
N ILE A 90 -17.47 12.27 -0.20
CA ILE A 90 -16.25 11.55 0.18
C ILE A 90 -16.57 10.48 1.23
N GLY A 91 -17.35 10.80 2.26
CA GLY A 91 -17.67 9.88 3.35
C GLY A 91 -18.50 8.66 2.94
N PHE A 92 -19.36 8.80 1.93
CA PHE A 92 -20.17 7.71 1.35
C PHE A 92 -19.57 7.10 0.08
N ASP A 93 -18.30 7.40 -0.22
CA ASP A 93 -17.55 6.81 -1.35
C ASP A 93 -18.25 6.96 -2.72
N VAL A 94 -18.87 8.12 -2.97
CA VAL A 94 -19.63 8.35 -4.20
C VAL A 94 -18.67 8.35 -5.41
N PRO A 95 -18.95 7.61 -6.50
CA PRO A 95 -18.00 7.38 -7.60
C PRO A 95 -17.41 8.63 -8.25
N VAL A 96 -18.13 9.75 -8.27
CA VAL A 96 -17.64 11.00 -8.85
C VAL A 96 -16.44 11.55 -8.07
N PHE A 97 -16.43 11.44 -6.75
CA PHE A 97 -15.32 11.93 -5.92
C PHE A 97 -14.07 11.06 -6.08
N ASN A 98 -14.22 9.75 -6.29
CA ASN A 98 -13.11 8.87 -6.65
C ASN A 98 -12.50 9.23 -8.00
N LYS A 99 -13.33 9.53 -9.01
CA LYS A 99 -12.84 10.01 -10.31
C LYS A 99 -12.10 11.33 -10.18
N LEU A 100 -12.65 12.28 -9.41
CA LEU A 100 -12.01 13.58 -9.15
C LEU A 100 -10.69 13.42 -8.39
N ALA A 101 -10.65 12.65 -7.32
CA ALA A 101 -9.43 12.42 -6.51
C ALA A 101 -8.28 11.79 -7.33
N ASN A 102 -8.61 10.99 -8.35
CA ASN A 102 -7.63 10.37 -9.23
C ASN A 102 -7.37 11.16 -10.53
N ALA A 103 -8.15 12.20 -10.83
CA ALA A 103 -8.01 12.98 -12.06
C ALA A 103 -6.63 13.66 -12.14
N GLY A 104 -6.14 14.22 -11.04
CA GLY A 104 -4.79 14.82 -10.97
C GLY A 104 -3.69 13.80 -11.29
N LYS A 105 -3.77 12.62 -10.65
CA LYS A 105 -2.83 11.52 -10.91
C LYS A 105 -2.87 11.08 -12.37
N ASN A 106 -4.07 10.96 -12.95
CA ASN A 106 -4.26 10.56 -14.34
C ASN A 106 -3.78 11.63 -15.33
N TRP A 107 -3.87 12.92 -14.97
CA TRP A 107 -3.39 14.01 -15.82
C TRP A 107 -1.86 14.00 -15.93
N VAL A 108 -1.16 13.85 -14.81
CA VAL A 108 0.31 13.80 -14.80
C VAL A 108 0.84 12.46 -15.34
N ARG A 109 0.13 11.35 -15.08
CA ARG A 109 0.58 10.00 -15.47
C ARG A 109 0.07 9.54 -16.84
N GLY A 110 -0.95 10.18 -17.41
CA GLY A 110 -1.74 9.63 -18.52
C GLY A 110 -2.53 8.38 -18.11
N ASN A 111 -3.10 7.63 -19.07
CA ASN A 111 -3.72 6.30 -18.83
C ASN A 111 -2.70 5.20 -18.46
N LYS A 112 -1.51 5.56 -17.98
CA LYS A 112 -0.49 4.60 -17.59
C LYS A 112 -0.84 4.01 -16.22
N PRO A 113 -0.79 2.67 -16.05
CA PRO A 113 -0.92 2.02 -14.74
C PRO A 113 0.07 2.61 -13.71
N ARG A 114 -0.18 2.35 -12.42
CA ARG A 114 0.59 2.87 -11.27
C ARG A 114 2.12 2.86 -11.52
N PRO A 115 2.87 3.85 -11.01
CA PRO A 115 4.28 4.03 -11.34
C PRO A 115 5.11 2.79 -10.96
N GLU A 116 5.67 2.20 -12.00
CA GLU A 116 6.72 1.17 -12.07
C GLU A 116 6.75 0.12 -10.96
N SER A 117 5.78 -0.79 -11.00
CA SER A 117 6.13 -2.19 -10.77
C SER A 117 7.25 -2.55 -11.74
N MET A 118 8.34 -3.11 -11.23
CA MET A 118 9.39 -3.78 -11.99
C MET A 118 8.89 -4.32 -13.35
N PRO A 119 9.61 -4.12 -14.48
CA PRO A 119 9.17 -4.58 -15.79
C PRO A 119 8.72 -6.04 -15.74
N GLN A 120 7.57 -6.38 -16.31
CA GLN A 120 6.99 -7.72 -16.17
C GLN A 120 7.98 -8.83 -16.57
N ALA A 121 8.76 -8.62 -17.64
CA ALA A 121 9.82 -9.55 -18.05
C ALA A 121 10.87 -9.79 -16.96
N LYS A 122 11.19 -8.78 -16.14
CA LYS A 122 12.10 -8.90 -15.00
C LYS A 122 11.42 -9.61 -13.81
N VAL A 123 10.13 -9.34 -13.57
CA VAL A 123 9.31 -10.05 -12.57
C VAL A 123 9.27 -11.54 -12.90
N ASP A 124 8.92 -11.87 -14.14
CA ASP A 124 8.85 -13.25 -14.62
C ASP A 124 10.23 -13.93 -14.53
N SER A 125 11.30 -13.22 -14.89
CA SER A 125 12.67 -13.74 -14.79
C SER A 125 13.05 -14.06 -13.34
N ILE A 126 12.77 -13.16 -12.39
CA ILE A 126 13.06 -13.37 -10.96
C ILE A 126 12.21 -14.52 -10.41
N ALA A 127 10.91 -14.53 -10.70
CA ALA A 127 10.01 -15.58 -10.24
C ALA A 127 10.50 -16.95 -10.71
N ASN A 128 10.75 -17.12 -12.01
CA ASN A 128 11.24 -18.40 -12.54
C ASN A 128 12.60 -18.79 -11.94
N ALA A 129 13.54 -17.85 -11.79
CA ALA A 129 14.85 -18.15 -11.22
C ALA A 129 14.77 -18.64 -9.77
N VAL A 130 13.95 -17.98 -8.93
CA VAL A 130 13.79 -18.36 -7.51
C VAL A 130 13.07 -19.70 -7.39
N GLU A 131 12.00 -19.93 -8.16
CA GLU A 131 11.24 -21.19 -8.11
C GLU A 131 12.05 -22.38 -8.61
N VAL A 132 12.82 -22.21 -9.69
CA VAL A 132 13.74 -23.26 -10.19
C VAL A 132 14.84 -23.56 -9.16
N ALA A 133 15.40 -22.52 -8.52
CA ALA A 133 16.40 -22.70 -7.48
C ALA A 133 15.81 -23.44 -6.25
N TYR A 134 14.59 -23.09 -5.84
CA TYR A 134 13.85 -23.79 -4.79
C TYR A 134 13.62 -25.27 -5.14
N ALA A 135 13.04 -25.55 -6.31
CA ALA A 135 12.75 -26.92 -6.74
C ALA A 135 14.02 -27.78 -6.84
N SER A 136 15.12 -27.21 -7.35
CA SER A 136 16.42 -27.87 -7.46
C SER A 136 17.02 -28.18 -6.09
N ALA A 137 17.02 -27.20 -5.17
CA ALA A 137 17.54 -27.37 -3.82
C ALA A 137 16.73 -28.42 -3.03
N TYR A 138 15.40 -28.34 -3.09
CA TYR A 138 14.50 -29.30 -2.46
C TYR A 138 14.71 -30.72 -3.02
N SER A 139 14.76 -30.87 -4.34
CA SER A 139 14.92 -32.18 -4.99
C SER A 139 16.22 -32.87 -4.59
N LYS A 140 17.31 -32.10 -4.51
CA LYS A 140 18.64 -32.57 -4.12
C LYS A 140 18.79 -32.79 -2.62
N GLY A 141 17.85 -32.33 -1.80
CA GLY A 141 18.01 -32.30 -0.34
C GLY A 141 19.14 -31.36 0.12
N ASP A 142 19.50 -30.36 -0.69
CA ASP A 142 20.58 -29.41 -0.37
C ASP A 142 20.03 -28.31 0.53
N THR A 143 20.14 -28.50 1.85
CA THR A 143 19.65 -27.54 2.84
C THR A 143 20.39 -26.20 2.81
N ALA A 144 21.66 -26.19 2.38
CA ALA A 144 22.44 -24.96 2.27
C ALA A 144 21.95 -24.12 1.10
N ALA A 145 21.75 -24.73 -0.08
CA ALA A 145 21.14 -24.06 -1.22
C ALA A 145 19.70 -23.63 -0.90
N LEU A 146 18.91 -24.47 -0.24
CA LEU A 146 17.54 -24.15 0.13
C LEU A 146 17.49 -22.92 1.05
N ALA A 147 18.38 -22.82 2.03
CA ALA A 147 18.47 -21.67 2.93
C ALA A 147 18.73 -20.33 2.21
N THR A 148 19.31 -20.36 1.00
CA THR A 148 19.54 -19.14 0.21
C THR A 148 18.28 -18.56 -0.42
N VAL A 149 17.30 -19.41 -0.72
CA VAL A 149 16.03 -19.04 -1.37
C VAL A 149 14.84 -19.06 -0.41
N MET A 150 14.90 -19.88 0.65
CA MET A 150 13.89 -20.01 1.70
C MET A 150 14.60 -20.01 3.04
N ASN A 151 14.52 -18.88 3.76
CA ASN A 151 15.23 -18.74 5.03
C ASN A 151 14.53 -19.52 6.15
N SER A 152 15.20 -19.66 7.30
CA SER A 152 14.67 -20.43 8.44
C SER A 152 13.37 -19.87 9.05
N LYS A 153 13.06 -18.60 8.79
CA LYS A 153 11.87 -17.87 9.28
C LYS A 153 10.75 -17.80 8.24
N THR A 154 10.94 -18.32 7.03
CA THR A 154 9.91 -18.32 6.00
C THR A 154 8.70 -19.08 6.52
N ALA A 155 7.54 -18.44 6.56
CA ALA A 155 6.30 -19.10 6.95
C ALA A 155 5.76 -19.93 5.78
N LEU A 156 5.41 -21.18 6.03
CA LEU A 156 4.82 -22.10 5.06
C LEU A 156 3.49 -22.62 5.59
N LEU A 157 2.40 -22.43 4.85
CA LEU A 157 1.14 -23.12 5.09
C LEU A 157 1.05 -24.33 4.16
N THR A 158 1.02 -25.54 4.71
CA THR A 158 0.92 -26.79 3.94
C THR A 158 -0.51 -27.04 3.46
N GLU A 159 -0.67 -28.01 2.55
CA GLU A 159 -1.98 -28.46 2.07
C GLU A 159 -2.88 -29.00 3.19
N ALA A 160 -2.27 -29.50 4.27
CA ALA A 160 -2.97 -29.97 5.47
C ALA A 160 -3.38 -28.84 6.43
N GLY A 161 -3.13 -27.57 6.07
CA GLY A 161 -3.40 -26.42 6.94
C GLY A 161 -2.42 -26.28 8.10
N THR A 162 -1.28 -26.97 8.06
CA THR A 162 -0.24 -26.86 9.10
C THR A 162 0.68 -25.70 8.78
N LEU A 163 0.97 -24.88 9.79
CA LEU A 163 1.90 -23.77 9.66
C LEU A 163 3.31 -24.23 10.08
N LEU A 164 4.23 -24.20 9.13
CA LEU A 164 5.63 -24.56 9.28
C LEU A 164 6.52 -23.33 9.06
N HIS A 165 7.78 -23.44 9.48
CA HIS A 165 8.83 -22.49 9.15
C HIS A 165 9.85 -23.14 8.20
N GLY A 166 10.63 -22.33 7.49
CA GLY A 166 11.66 -22.85 6.58
C GLY A 166 12.70 -23.73 7.28
N SER A 167 12.91 -23.56 8.59
CA SER A 167 13.73 -24.47 9.40
C SER A 167 13.12 -25.87 9.53
N ASP A 168 11.79 -25.98 9.68
CA ASP A 168 11.08 -27.27 9.71
C ASP A 168 11.23 -27.99 8.37
N VAL A 169 11.11 -27.25 7.25
CA VAL A 169 11.31 -27.80 5.89
C VAL A 169 12.73 -28.34 5.72
N GLN A 170 13.75 -27.60 6.15
CA GLN A 170 15.14 -28.04 6.09
C GLN A 170 15.39 -29.29 6.94
N GLN A 171 14.84 -29.35 8.16
CA GLN A 171 14.95 -30.53 9.01
C GLN A 171 14.24 -31.75 8.42
N ASN A 172 13.07 -31.56 7.81
CA ASN A 172 12.33 -32.65 7.16
C ASN A 172 13.11 -33.21 5.97
N LEU A 173 13.79 -32.35 5.19
CA LEU A 173 14.66 -32.79 4.10
C LEU A 173 15.84 -33.62 4.60
N LEU A 174 16.47 -33.26 5.73
CA LEU A 174 17.57 -34.04 6.31
C LEU A 174 17.11 -35.43 6.80
N LYS A 175 15.87 -35.55 7.23
CA LYS A 175 15.27 -36.81 7.69
C LYS A 175 14.75 -37.67 6.53
N ARG A 176 14.76 -37.16 5.30
CA ARG A 176 14.16 -37.82 4.15
C ARG A 176 15.00 -39.02 3.71
N THR A 177 14.41 -40.20 3.70
CA THR A 177 15.06 -41.46 3.28
C THR A 177 14.88 -41.76 1.79
N THR A 178 13.83 -41.20 1.16
CA THR A 178 13.51 -41.38 -0.26
C THR A 178 13.63 -40.06 -1.02
N PRO A 179 14.44 -39.99 -2.10
CA PRO A 179 14.50 -38.81 -2.93
C PRO A 179 13.14 -38.50 -3.57
N GLU A 180 12.67 -37.27 -3.42
CA GLU A 180 11.49 -36.73 -4.08
C GLU A 180 11.99 -35.61 -4.99
N VAL A 181 11.69 -35.74 -6.28
CA VAL A 181 12.06 -34.76 -7.30
C VAL A 181 10.82 -33.92 -7.59
N VAL A 182 10.90 -32.64 -7.26
CA VAL A 182 9.82 -31.69 -7.49
C VAL A 182 10.15 -30.76 -8.65
N GLN A 183 9.12 -30.35 -9.38
CA GLN A 183 9.22 -29.36 -10.45
C GLN A 183 8.19 -28.25 -10.22
N THR A 184 8.61 -27.01 -10.46
CA THR A 184 7.75 -25.84 -10.36
C THR A 184 7.46 -25.30 -11.75
N LYS A 185 6.21 -24.95 -12.01
CA LYS A 185 5.82 -24.16 -13.18
C LYS A 185 5.10 -22.89 -12.73
N VAL A 186 5.75 -21.75 -12.93
CA VAL A 186 5.16 -20.43 -12.68
C VAL A 186 4.04 -20.21 -13.69
N THR A 187 2.84 -19.93 -13.17
CA THR A 187 1.66 -19.61 -13.99
C THR A 187 1.45 -18.10 -14.07
N ASN A 188 1.71 -17.41 -12.96
CA ASN A 188 1.59 -15.96 -12.89
C ASN A 188 2.56 -15.40 -11.84
N ALA A 189 3.12 -14.23 -12.10
CA ALA A 189 3.91 -13.47 -11.15
C ALA A 189 3.55 -11.98 -11.25
N GLU A 190 3.41 -11.32 -10.12
CA GLU A 190 3.01 -9.92 -10.04
C GLU A 190 3.86 -9.19 -9.00
N ALA A 191 4.44 -8.06 -9.37
CA ALA A 191 5.14 -7.19 -8.43
C ALA A 191 4.12 -6.33 -7.68
N LEU A 192 4.12 -6.43 -6.35
CA LEU A 192 3.35 -5.56 -5.47
C LEU A 192 4.08 -4.22 -5.27
N ASP A 193 5.42 -4.26 -5.27
CA ASP A 193 6.33 -3.12 -5.28
C ASP A 193 7.71 -3.54 -5.86
N ASP A 194 8.72 -2.66 -5.81
CA ASP A 194 10.08 -2.92 -6.33
C ASP A 194 10.84 -4.07 -5.63
N ARG A 195 10.40 -4.48 -4.45
CA ARG A 195 11.05 -5.45 -3.57
C ARG A 195 10.15 -6.60 -3.15
N LEU A 196 8.93 -6.68 -3.68
CA LEU A 196 7.93 -7.67 -3.30
C LEU A 196 7.21 -8.20 -4.52
N ILE A 197 7.29 -9.52 -4.74
CA ILE A 197 6.63 -10.22 -5.85
C ILE A 197 5.75 -11.32 -5.26
N VAL A 198 4.53 -11.47 -5.77
CA VAL A 198 3.69 -12.64 -5.52
C VAL A 198 3.77 -13.56 -6.73
N VAL A 199 4.09 -14.82 -6.48
CA VAL A 199 4.23 -15.85 -7.51
C VAL A 199 3.18 -16.93 -7.26
N ARG A 200 2.51 -17.35 -8.33
CA ARG A 200 1.55 -18.45 -8.32
C ARG A 200 1.97 -19.48 -9.36
N GLY A 201 1.90 -20.75 -8.99
CA GLY A 201 2.31 -21.82 -9.87
C GLY A 201 1.80 -23.18 -9.46
N THR A 202 2.31 -24.18 -10.15
CA THR A 202 2.03 -25.59 -9.90
C THR A 202 3.31 -26.30 -9.50
N LEU A 203 3.21 -27.13 -8.48
CA LEU A 203 4.26 -28.04 -8.03
C LEU A 203 3.88 -29.45 -8.48
N THR A 204 4.76 -30.11 -9.23
CA THR A 204 4.60 -31.49 -9.69
C THR A 204 5.77 -32.34 -9.21
N GLY A 205 5.62 -33.67 -9.25
CA GLY A 205 6.65 -34.62 -8.79
C GLY A 205 6.45 -35.15 -7.36
N ALA A 206 5.56 -34.51 -6.59
CA ALA A 206 4.92 -35.12 -5.43
C ALA A 206 3.84 -36.12 -5.87
N THR A 207 3.40 -36.99 -4.95
CA THR A 207 2.32 -37.98 -5.18
C THR A 207 1.02 -37.36 -5.70
N THR A 208 0.78 -36.09 -5.38
CA THR A 208 -0.36 -35.32 -5.86
C THR A 208 0.13 -33.93 -6.28
N PRO A 209 -0.14 -33.48 -7.52
CA PRO A 209 0.16 -32.12 -7.92
C PRO A 209 -0.50 -31.12 -6.97
N SER A 210 0.22 -30.09 -6.56
CA SER A 210 -0.31 -29.00 -5.75
C SER A 210 -0.16 -27.66 -6.46
N VAL A 211 -1.00 -26.71 -6.08
CA VAL A 211 -0.82 -25.30 -6.45
C VAL A 211 -0.11 -24.59 -5.31
N TYR A 212 0.73 -23.63 -5.64
CA TYR A 212 1.43 -22.83 -4.63
C TYR A 212 1.26 -21.34 -4.88
N THR A 213 1.34 -20.59 -3.78
CA THR A 213 1.53 -19.16 -3.76
C THR A 213 2.75 -18.84 -2.92
N HIS A 214 3.76 -18.22 -3.53
CA HIS A 214 4.97 -17.77 -2.85
C HIS A 214 5.04 -16.24 -2.86
N VAL A 215 5.48 -15.68 -1.75
CA VAL A 215 5.78 -14.26 -1.64
C VAL A 215 7.30 -14.11 -1.62
N LEU A 216 7.83 -13.45 -2.64
CA LEU A 216 9.25 -13.16 -2.78
C LEU A 216 9.54 -11.76 -2.29
N ARG A 217 10.61 -11.61 -1.51
CA ARG A 217 11.13 -10.30 -1.10
C ARG A 217 12.60 -10.17 -1.47
N GLU A 218 12.98 -8.99 -1.93
CA GLU A 218 14.41 -8.64 -2.06
C GLU A 218 15.02 -8.36 -0.69
N GLN A 219 16.02 -9.16 -0.32
CA GLN A 219 16.80 -9.02 0.91
C GLN A 219 18.29 -9.11 0.55
N ASP A 220 19.08 -8.10 0.90
CA ASP A 220 20.51 -8.04 0.60
C ASP A 220 20.83 -8.25 -0.89
N LYS A 221 20.03 -7.63 -1.77
CA LYS A 221 20.11 -7.77 -3.24
C LYS A 221 19.86 -9.19 -3.76
N LYS A 222 19.24 -10.06 -2.96
CA LYS A 222 18.83 -11.41 -3.35
C LYS A 222 17.33 -11.60 -3.13
N TRP A 223 16.66 -12.21 -4.10
CA TRP A 223 15.25 -12.54 -3.98
C TRP A 223 15.06 -13.84 -3.23
N ARG A 224 14.18 -13.84 -2.23
CA ARG A 224 13.91 -15.01 -1.37
C ARG A 224 12.43 -15.15 -1.09
N ILE A 225 11.98 -16.39 -0.95
CA ILE A 225 10.65 -16.76 -0.49
C ILE A 225 10.57 -16.40 1.00
N VAL A 226 9.70 -15.46 1.36
CA VAL A 226 9.44 -15.04 2.74
C VAL A 226 8.14 -15.60 3.30
N ALA A 227 7.22 -15.98 2.42
CA ALA A 227 6.03 -16.74 2.78
C ALA A 227 5.66 -17.69 1.64
N ALA A 228 5.12 -18.85 1.99
CA ALA A 228 4.68 -19.87 1.06
C ALA A 228 3.34 -20.46 1.53
N GLN A 229 2.50 -20.80 0.56
CA GLN A 229 1.27 -21.53 0.78
C GLN A 229 1.13 -22.58 -0.30
N GLN A 230 0.76 -23.79 0.08
CA GLN A 230 0.44 -24.88 -0.82
C GLN A 230 -1.00 -25.32 -0.61
N ALA A 231 -1.66 -25.73 -1.69
CA ALA A 231 -2.99 -26.29 -1.65
C ALA A 231 -3.14 -27.36 -2.73
N TYR A 232 -3.95 -28.39 -2.48
CA TYR A 232 -4.38 -29.28 -3.54
C TYR A 232 -5.34 -28.53 -4.48
N PRO A 233 -5.21 -28.70 -5.81
CA PRO A 233 -6.23 -28.21 -6.73
C PRO A 233 -7.55 -28.88 -6.34
N SER A 234 -8.58 -28.08 -6.03
CA SER A 234 -9.91 -28.60 -5.78
C SER A 234 -10.39 -29.30 -7.06
N VAL A 235 -10.68 -30.59 -6.98
CA VAL A 235 -11.44 -31.28 -8.02
C VAL A 235 -12.80 -30.59 -8.10
N GLN A 236 -13.05 -29.87 -9.21
CA GLN A 236 -14.39 -29.46 -9.59
C GLN A 236 -15.05 -30.58 -10.38
#